data_AF-A0A816C5C6-F1
#
_entry.id   AF-A0A816C5C6-F1
#
_cell.length_a   1.000
_cell.length_b   1.000
_cell.length_c   1.000
_cell.angle_alpha   90.00
_cell.angle_beta   90.00
_cell.angle_gamma   90.00
#
_symmetry.space_group_name_H-M   'P 1'
#
loop_
_entity.id
_entity.type
_entity.pdbx_description
1 polymer ?
#
loop_
_entity_poly.entity_id
_entity_poly.type
_entity_poly.pdbx_seq_one_letter_code
_entity_poly.pdbx_strand_id
1 'polypeptide(L)'
;MSSRIILFQNADLLPKPCPPVIYKPPRSLVSSKILPGAIECDLCPIGYQTTSSGQTYCRACSPDHYSPNFILCESGFANDKHGRDKCDLCPNGFYADVPSLTY
;
A
#
# COMPACT_ATOMS: atom_id res chain seq x y z
N MET A 1 -23.82 16.44 -37.80
CA MET A 1 -22.76 15.52 -37.34
C MET A 1 -21.78 16.36 -36.53
N SER A 2 -21.95 16.40 -35.21
CA SER A 2 -21.17 17.26 -34.32
C SER A 2 -19.81 16.62 -34.06
N SER A 3 -18.80 17.07 -34.80
CA SER A 3 -17.41 16.66 -34.59
C SER A 3 -16.92 17.22 -33.27
N ARG A 4 -16.98 16.40 -32.22
CA ARG A 4 -16.24 16.65 -30.97
C ARG A 4 -14.76 16.39 -31.27
N ILE A 5 -14.06 17.45 -31.64
CA ILE A 5 -12.60 17.52 -31.55
C ILE A 5 -12.29 17.36 -30.06
N ILE A 6 -11.83 16.17 -29.66
CA ILE A 6 -11.32 15.93 -28.31
C ILE A 6 -10.03 16.74 -28.22
N LEU A 7 -10.13 17.96 -27.72
CA LEU A 7 -9.00 18.69 -27.18
C LEU A 7 -8.48 17.83 -26.02
N PHE A 8 -7.41 17.07 -26.26
CA PHE A 8 -6.62 16.47 -25.20
C PHE A 8 -6.06 17.62 -24.37
N GLN A 9 -6.83 18.06 -23.38
CA GLN A 9 -6.35 19.01 -22.39
C GLN A 9 -5.13 18.37 -21.74
N ASN A 10 -4.02 19.11 -21.69
CA ASN A 10 -2.75 18.75 -21.05
C ASN A 10 -2.85 18.43 -19.53
N ALA A 11 -4.05 18.14 -19.02
CA ALA A 11 -4.33 17.74 -17.64
C ALA A 11 -4.09 16.25 -17.39
N ASP A 12 -4.04 15.40 -18.43
CA ASP A 12 -3.69 13.97 -18.29
C ASP A 12 -2.17 13.71 -18.17
N LEU A 13 -1.34 14.76 -18.25
CA LEU A 13 0.12 14.69 -18.16
C LEU A 13 0.66 14.87 -16.73
N LEU A 14 -0.20 15.13 -15.74
CA LEU A 14 0.23 15.08 -14.35
C LEU A 14 0.59 13.63 -14.00
N PRO A 15 1.76 13.39 -13.37
CA PRO A 15 2.10 12.05 -12.95
C PRO A 15 1.06 11.55 -11.95
N LYS A 16 0.15 10.67 -12.39
CA LYS A 16 -0.80 9.94 -11.53
C LYS A 16 -0.05 9.34 -10.34
N PRO A 17 -0.42 9.69 -9.10
CA PRO A 17 0.22 9.12 -7.93
C PRO A 17 -0.03 7.62 -7.88
N CYS A 18 0.98 6.83 -7.46
CA CYS A 18 0.82 5.39 -7.28
C CYS A 18 -0.34 5.12 -6.30
N PRO A 19 -1.24 4.17 -6.59
CA PRO A 19 -2.33 3.82 -5.68
C PRO A 19 -1.80 3.17 -4.38
N PRO A 20 -2.62 3.04 -3.34
CA PRO A 20 -2.25 2.29 -2.12
C PRO A 20 -1.75 0.89 -2.45
N VAL A 21 -0.92 0.31 -1.57
CA VAL A 21 -0.15 -0.95 -1.74
C VAL A 21 1.03 -0.84 -2.72
N ILE A 22 1.03 0.15 -3.62
CA ILE A 22 2.10 0.40 -4.58
C ILE A 22 2.80 1.72 -4.21
N TYR A 23 4.10 1.82 -4.45
CA TYR A 23 4.90 3.01 -4.12
C TYR A 23 5.78 3.44 -5.28
N LYS A 24 6.22 4.70 -5.28
CA LYS A 24 7.17 5.21 -6.25
C LYS A 24 8.61 5.06 -5.73
N PRO A 25 9.40 4.10 -6.21
CA PRO A 25 10.77 3.93 -5.75
C PRO A 25 11.64 5.15 -6.12
N PRO A 26 12.69 5.46 -5.33
CA PRO A 26 13.68 6.44 -5.73
C PRO A 26 14.35 5.99 -7.04
N ARG A 27 14.70 6.96 -7.90
CA ARG A 27 15.34 6.71 -9.20
C ARG A 27 16.61 5.84 -9.11
N SER A 28 17.25 5.78 -7.95
CA SER A 28 18.43 4.96 -7.68
C SER A 28 18.17 3.45 -7.59
N LEU A 29 16.92 3.03 -7.35
CA LEU A 29 16.54 1.61 -7.28
C LEU A 29 16.00 1.07 -8.61
N VAL A 30 15.76 1.96 -9.57
CA VAL A 30 15.20 1.59 -10.87
C VAL A 30 16.31 1.42 -11.90
N SER A 31 16.23 0.35 -12.70
CA SER A 31 17.20 0.03 -13.76
C SER A 31 17.09 0.97 -14.97
N SER A 32 17.50 2.22 -14.78
CA SER A 32 17.90 3.31 -15.72
C SER A 32 17.30 3.46 -17.14
N LYS A 33 16.25 2.74 -17.55
CA LYS A 33 15.60 2.87 -18.86
C LYS A 33 14.16 3.37 -18.71
N ILE A 34 14.01 4.55 -18.11
CA ILE A 34 12.72 5.20 -17.93
C ILE A 34 12.49 6.24 -19.04
N LEU A 35 11.36 6.13 -19.74
CA LEU A 35 10.89 7.17 -20.66
C LEU A 35 10.51 8.42 -19.84
N PRO A 36 10.91 9.65 -20.23
CA PRO A 36 10.46 10.86 -19.56
C PRO A 36 8.91 10.92 -19.55
N GLY A 37 8.33 10.95 -18.35
CA GLY A 37 6.87 10.93 -18.14
C GLY A 37 6.28 9.59 -17.70
N ALA A 38 7.04 8.50 -17.74
CA ALA A 38 6.60 7.22 -17.18
C ALA A 38 6.62 7.27 -15.64
N ILE A 39 5.54 6.80 -15.03
CA ILE A 39 5.41 6.66 -13.58
C ILE A 39 5.59 5.18 -13.29
N GLU A 40 6.74 4.83 -12.74
CA GLU A 40 7.00 3.48 -12.29
C GLU A 40 6.55 3.37 -10.84
N CYS A 41 5.62 2.46 -10.60
CA CYS A 41 5.06 2.16 -9.30
C CYS A 41 5.36 0.69 -8.99
N ASP A 42 6.09 0.46 -7.91
CA ASP A 42 6.48 -0.88 -7.47
C ASP A 42 5.58 -1.38 -6.35
N LEU A 43 5.34 -2.69 -6.33
CA LEU A 43 4.60 -3.33 -5.24
C LEU A 43 5.41 -3.23 -3.94
N CYS A 44 4.72 -2.92 -2.85
CA CYS A 44 5.35 -3.04 -1.55
C CYS A 44 5.70 -4.49 -1.24
N PRO A 45 6.85 -4.74 -0.59
CA PRO A 45 7.20 -6.08 -0.12
C PRO A 45 6.18 -6.59 0.89
N ILE A 46 6.08 -7.90 1.00
CA ILE A 46 5.20 -8.59 1.94
C ILE A 46 5.44 -8.06 3.37
N GLY A 47 4.35 -7.76 4.08
CA GLY A 47 4.39 -7.12 5.40
C GLY A 47 4.50 -5.59 5.37
N TYR A 48 4.63 -4.98 4.19
CA TYR A 48 4.71 -3.53 4.01
C TYR A 48 3.62 -3.05 3.05
N GLN A 49 3.24 -1.79 3.19
CA GLN A 49 2.30 -1.15 2.27
C GLN A 49 2.36 0.38 2.36
N THR A 50 1.72 1.02 1.39
CA THR A 50 1.42 2.45 1.43
C THR A 50 0.00 2.70 1.97
N THR A 51 -0.18 3.77 2.75
CA THR A 51 -1.51 4.20 3.26
C THR A 51 -2.24 5.13 2.29
N SER A 52 -1.48 5.78 1.42
CA SER A 52 -1.96 6.94 0.66
C SER A 52 -1.31 6.96 -0.71
N SER A 53 -2.04 7.52 -1.67
CA SER A 53 -1.53 7.61 -3.03
C SER A 53 -0.30 8.51 -3.09
N GLY A 54 0.67 8.13 -3.93
CA GLY A 54 1.89 8.92 -4.17
C GLY A 54 2.97 8.78 -3.12
N GLN A 55 2.85 7.82 -2.19
CA GLN A 55 3.94 7.50 -1.26
C GLN A 55 5.17 6.96 -2.01
N THR A 56 6.33 7.38 -1.53
CA THR A 56 7.64 7.04 -2.10
C THR A 56 8.35 5.93 -1.33
N TYR A 57 7.74 5.42 -0.27
CA TYR A 57 8.23 4.32 0.54
C TYR A 57 7.07 3.53 1.13
N CYS A 58 7.29 2.23 1.36
CA CYS A 58 6.34 1.37 2.05
C CYS A 58 6.61 1.39 3.55
N ARG A 59 5.53 1.36 4.34
CA ARG A 59 5.59 1.25 5.79
C ARG A 59 5.27 -0.17 6.21
N ALA A 60 6.00 -0.71 7.18
CA ALA A 60 5.70 -2.01 7.77
C ALA A 60 4.33 -1.99 8.48
N CYS A 61 3.56 -3.08 8.38
CA CYS A 61 2.36 -3.28 9.19
C CYS A 61 2.70 -3.22 10.68
N SER A 62 1.87 -2.50 11.44
CA SER A 62 1.96 -2.41 12.90
C SER A 62 1.65 -3.76 13.55
N PRO A 63 2.06 -3.96 14.82
CA PRO A 63 1.71 -5.16 15.58
C PRO A 63 0.23 -5.09 15.96
N ASP A 64 -0.59 -5.80 15.18
CA ASP A 64 -2.06 -5.85 15.23
C ASP A 64 -2.61 -6.01 13.81
N HIS A 65 -1.83 -5.58 12.81
CA HIS A 65 -2.22 -5.58 11.41
C HIS A 65 -1.37 -6.52 10.56
N TYR A 66 -1.89 -6.85 9.37
CA TYR A 66 -1.12 -7.53 8.34
C TYR A 66 -1.36 -6.96 6.95
N SER A 67 -0.41 -7.21 6.04
CA SER A 67 -0.52 -6.84 4.63
C SER A 67 -1.33 -7.88 3.85
N PRO A 68 -2.07 -7.50 2.80
CA PRO A 68 -2.22 -6.14 2.28
C PRO A 68 -3.31 -5.35 3.02
N ASN A 69 -3.21 -4.02 3.01
CA ASN A 69 -4.22 -3.05 3.50
C ASN A 69 -4.33 -2.80 5.01
N PHE A 70 -3.31 -3.14 5.81
CA PHE A 70 -3.27 -2.94 7.26
C PHE A 70 -4.51 -3.57 7.90
N ILE A 71 -4.83 -4.79 7.48
CA ILE A 71 -6.02 -5.50 7.97
C ILE A 71 -5.75 -5.90 9.41
N LEU A 72 -6.70 -5.56 10.30
CA LEU A 72 -6.68 -5.94 11.70
C LEU A 72 -6.75 -7.46 11.86
N CYS A 73 -6.00 -7.98 12.82
CA CYS A 73 -6.16 -9.34 13.28
C CYS A 73 -7.54 -9.52 13.93
N GLU A 74 -8.23 -10.59 13.54
CA GLU A 74 -9.49 -11.00 14.18
C GLU A 74 -9.23 -11.52 15.60
N SER A 75 -10.29 -11.63 16.40
CA SER A 75 -10.18 -12.14 17.76
C SER A 75 -9.62 -13.56 17.79
N GLY A 76 -8.74 -13.81 18.76
CA GLY A 76 -7.98 -15.06 18.83
C GLY A 76 -6.73 -15.10 17.94
N PHE A 77 -6.48 -14.08 17.11
CA PHE A 77 -5.26 -13.94 16.31
C PHE A 77 -4.52 -12.64 16.66
N ALA A 78 -3.19 -12.65 16.56
CA ALA A 78 -2.36 -11.50 16.84
C ALA A 78 -1.06 -11.50 16.04
N ASN A 79 -0.47 -10.31 15.93
CA ASN A 79 0.90 -10.11 15.48
C ASN A 79 1.68 -9.40 16.57
N ASP A 80 2.79 -10.00 17.00
CA ASP A 80 3.68 -9.44 18.03
C ASP A 80 4.75 -8.51 17.44
N LYS A 81 4.92 -8.54 16.11
CA LYS A 81 5.98 -7.86 15.37
C LYS A 81 5.42 -7.08 14.19
N HIS A 82 6.22 -6.11 13.75
CA HIS A 82 5.95 -5.39 12.53
C HIS A 82 6.22 -6.26 11.30
N GLY A 83 5.64 -5.89 10.16
CA GLY A 83 6.01 -6.49 8.88
C GLY A 83 5.39 -7.85 8.62
N ARG A 84 4.18 -8.09 9.15
CA ARG A 84 3.49 -9.38 9.04
C ARG A 84 2.50 -9.38 7.88
N ASP A 85 2.31 -10.54 7.29
CA ASP A 85 1.45 -10.80 6.12
C ASP A 85 0.23 -11.67 6.43
N LYS A 86 0.17 -12.12 7.68
CA LYS A 86 -0.96 -12.80 8.28
C LYS A 86 -0.91 -12.57 9.78
N CYS A 87 -2.00 -12.88 10.47
CA CYS A 87 -2.02 -12.96 11.92
C CYS A 87 -1.75 -14.39 12.37
N ASP A 88 -0.99 -14.54 13.45
CA ASP A 88 -0.73 -15.84 14.05
C ASP A 88 -1.78 -16.15 15.12
N LEU A 89 -2.14 -17.43 15.26
CA LEU A 89 -3.08 -17.86 16.30
C LEU A 89 -2.49 -17.60 17.69
N CYS A 90 -3.32 -17.12 18.61
CA CYS A 90 -2.90 -16.96 20.00
C CYS A 90 -2.50 -18.31 20.61
N PRO A 91 -1.38 -18.37 21.35
CA PRO A 91 -0.98 -19.58 22.05
C PRO A 91 -2.01 -19.97 23.12
N ASN A 92 -2.03 -21.25 23.49
CA ASN A 92 -2.96 -21.76 24.50
C ASN A 92 -2.89 -20.95 25.80
N GLY A 93 -4.06 -20.56 26.32
CA GLY A 93 -4.18 -19.72 27.51
C GLY A 93 -4.15 -18.22 27.24
N PHE A 94 -3.99 -17.79 25.98
CA PHE A 94 -4.04 -16.39 25.56
C PHE A 94 -5.20 -16.14 24.60
N TYR A 95 -5.74 -14.93 24.65
CA TYR A 95 -6.77 -14.45 23.74
C TYR A 95 -6.47 -12.98 23.40
N ALA A 96 -6.34 -12.70 22.10
CA ALA A 96 -6.28 -11.34 21.60
C ALA A 96 -7.70 -10.89 21.26
N ASP A 97 -8.11 -9.77 21.84
CA ASP A 97 -9.37 -9.13 21.49
C ASP A 97 -9.16 -8.15 20.33
N VAL A 98 -10.18 -7.96 19.52
CA VAL A 98 -10.13 -6.93 18.48
C VAL A 98 -10.17 -5.55 19.15
N PRO A 99 -9.29 -4.60 18.80
CA PRO A 99 -9.46 -3.21 19.19
C PRO A 99 -10.86 -2.79 18.74
N SER A 100 -11.73 -2.48 19.71
CA SER A 100 -13.08 -2.05 19.40
C SER A 100 -12.97 -0.79 18.55
N LEU A 101 -13.51 -0.80 17.33
CA LEU A 101 -13.74 0.43 16.58
C LEU A 101 -14.85 1.19 17.31
N THR A 102 -14.51 1.88 18.40
CA THR A 102 -15.39 2.87 19.02
C THR A 102 -15.54 4.01 18.02
N TYR A 103 -16.71 4.05 17.38
CA TYR A 103 -17.17 5.13 16.52
C TYR A 103 -17.65 6.32 17.36
#